data_AF-A0A9Q0YFB4-F1
#
_entry.id   AF-A0A9Q0YFB4-F1
#
_cell.length_a   1.000
_cell.length_b   1.000
_cell.length_c   1.000
_cell.angle_alpha   90.00
_cell.angle_beta   90.00
_cell.angle_gamma   90.00
#
_symmetry.space_group_name_H-M   'P 1'
#
loop_
_entity.id
_entity.type
_entity.pdbx_description
1 polymer ?
#
loop_
_entity_poly.entity_id
_entity_poly.type
_entity_poly.pdbx_seq_one_letter_code
_entity_poly.pdbx_strand_id
1 'polypeptide(L)'
;MEKKSDVFIFYISDKVKQSCPGNVGLVVKIPKFSGNEICAFTALERYLHLTKSLRKDSKLFISFVRPHASVSRETISRWIKYVLKESGLNTDLFKPHSTRSAATSGAFVRGVPVEDILQIAG
;
A
#
# COMPACT_ATOMS: atom_id res chain seq x y z
N MET A 1 5.04 -12.24 -1.03
CA MET A 1 3.82 -11.78 -1.73
C MET A 1 3.30 -12.95 -2.52
N GLU A 2 2.03 -13.26 -2.38
CA GLU A 2 1.34 -14.31 -3.12
C GLU A 2 0.30 -13.65 -4.04
N LYS A 3 0.22 -14.08 -5.29
CA LYS A 3 -0.78 -13.61 -6.26
C LYS A 3 -1.76 -14.74 -6.54
N LYS A 4 -3.05 -14.48 -6.29
CA LYS A 4 -4.17 -15.33 -6.75
C LYS A 4 -4.87 -14.67 -7.94
N SER A 5 -5.90 -15.30 -8.49
CA SER A 5 -6.64 -14.81 -9.66
C SER A 5 -7.26 -13.43 -9.45
N ASP A 6 -7.67 -13.11 -8.23
CA ASP A 6 -8.46 -11.93 -7.87
C ASP A 6 -7.94 -11.21 -6.62
N VAL A 7 -6.81 -11.62 -6.04
CA VAL A 7 -6.24 -10.98 -4.86
C VAL A 7 -4.72 -11.08 -4.79
N PHE A 8 -4.07 -10.00 -4.36
CA PHE A 8 -2.68 -10.03 -3.89
C PHE A 8 -2.65 -10.14 -2.36
N ILE A 9 -1.81 -11.02 -1.84
CA ILE A 9 -1.64 -11.23 -0.41
C ILE A 9 -0.19 -10.92 -0.02
N PHE A 10 -0.04 -10.01 0.93
CA PHE A 10 1.25 -9.65 1.52
C PHE A 10 1.30 -10.13 2.96
N TYR A 11 2.31 -10.94 3.26
CA TYR A 11 2.60 -11.41 4.60
C TYR A 11 3.71 -10.54 5.18
N ILE A 12 3.42 -9.83 6.27
CA ILE A 12 4.40 -9.02 6.98
C ILE A 12 4.87 -9.84 8.19
N SER A 13 6.07 -10.39 8.08
CA SER A 13 6.72 -11.19 9.11
C SER A 13 7.44 -10.35 10.17
N ASP A 14 7.78 -9.10 9.84
CA ASP A 14 8.47 -8.18 10.74
C ASP A 14 7.53 -7.73 11.86
N LYS A 15 8.09 -7.50 13.06
CA LYS A 15 7.34 -6.91 14.17
C LYS A 15 6.93 -5.49 13.81
N VAL A 16 5.63 -5.21 13.87
CA VAL A 16 5.05 -3.88 13.67
C VAL A 16 4.35 -3.44 14.95
N LYS A 17 3.93 -2.17 15.04
CA LYS A 17 3.22 -1.63 16.21
C LYS A 17 1.99 -2.46 16.61
N GLN A 18 1.34 -3.10 15.63
CA GLN A 18 0.16 -3.94 15.83
C GLN A 18 0.48 -5.39 16.21
N SER A 19 1.76 -5.78 16.29
CA SER A 19 2.14 -7.12 16.73
C SER A 19 1.94 -7.24 18.23
N CYS A 20 1.13 -8.21 18.68
CA CYS A 20 0.93 -8.52 20.09
C CYS A 20 1.02 -10.03 20.35
N PRO A 21 1.22 -10.49 21.60
CA PRO A 21 1.19 -11.91 21.93
C PRO A 21 -0.14 -12.53 21.50
N GLY A 22 -0.10 -13.52 20.60
CA GLY A 22 -1.28 -14.15 20.01
C GLY A 22 -1.73 -13.58 18.66
N ASN A 23 -1.25 -12.39 18.26
CA ASN A 23 -1.49 -11.80 16.93
C ASN A 23 -0.15 -11.55 16.22
N VAL A 24 0.41 -12.64 15.68
CA VAL A 24 1.71 -12.64 15.02
C VAL A 24 1.52 -12.63 13.51
N GLY A 25 2.03 -11.58 12.86
CA GLY A 25 1.99 -11.41 11.41
C GLY A 25 0.78 -10.61 10.94
N LEU A 26 1.04 -9.57 10.15
CA LEU A 26 0.00 -8.78 9.49
C LEU A 26 -0.16 -9.28 8.05
N VAL A 27 -1.39 -9.62 7.68
CA VAL A 27 -1.73 -10.03 6.30
C VAL A 27 -2.49 -8.90 5.62
N VAL A 28 -1.88 -8.29 4.61
CA VAL A 28 -2.53 -7.27 3.79
C VAL A 28 -3.05 -7.92 2.51
N LYS A 29 -4.37 -7.83 2.30
CA LYS A 29 -5.04 -8.34 1.10
C LYS A 29 -5.44 -7.16 0.20
N ILE A 30 -5.08 -7.24 -1.08
CA ILE A 30 -5.47 -6.26 -2.10
C ILE A 30 -6.33 -7.00 -3.12
N PRO A 31 -7.67 -7.00 -2.95
CA PRO A 31 -8.57 -7.66 -3.88
C PRO A 31 -8.71 -6.87 -5.19
N LYS A 32 -9.08 -7.59 -6.24
CA LYS A 32 -9.46 -7.00 -7.52
C LYS A 32 -10.79 -6.27 -7.36
N PHE A 33 -10.75 -4.97 -7.61
CA PHE A 33 -11.92 -4.11 -7.60
C PHE A 33 -12.51 -4.01 -9.01
N SER A 34 -13.83 -4.16 -9.13
CA SER A 34 -14.58 -4.19 -10.40
C SER A 34 -15.29 -2.88 -10.76
N GLY A 35 -15.20 -1.84 -9.90
CA GLY A 35 -15.83 -0.54 -10.18
C GLY A 35 -15.07 0.29 -11.23
N ASN A 36 -15.70 1.39 -11.68
CA ASN A 36 -15.13 2.34 -12.67
C ASN A 36 -14.00 3.23 -12.11
N GLU A 37 -13.39 2.84 -10.99
CA GLU A 37 -12.40 3.63 -10.25
C GLU A 37 -10.99 3.00 -10.34
N ILE A 38 -10.01 3.67 -9.73
CA ILE A 38 -8.62 3.23 -9.66
C ILE A 38 -8.52 1.91 -8.89
N CYS A 39 -8.16 0.81 -9.57
CA CYS A 39 -8.00 -0.51 -8.97
C CYS A 39 -6.53 -0.81 -8.63
N ALA A 40 -6.23 -0.94 -7.33
CA ALA A 40 -4.88 -1.25 -6.85
C ALA A 40 -4.35 -2.61 -7.36
N PHE A 41 -5.22 -3.62 -7.47
CA PHE A 41 -4.84 -4.94 -8.01
C PHE A 41 -4.33 -4.82 -9.46
N THR A 42 -5.09 -4.16 -10.34
CA THR A 42 -4.71 -4.01 -11.75
C THR A 42 -3.46 -3.14 -11.90
N ALA A 43 -3.31 -2.10 -11.08
CA ALA A 43 -2.10 -1.29 -11.04
C ALA A 43 -0.86 -2.13 -10.65
N LEU A 44 -0.99 -2.99 -9.64
CA LEU A 44 0.07 -3.91 -9.22
C LEU A 44 0.40 -4.94 -10.30
N GLU A 45 -0.60 -5.53 -10.95
CA GLU A 45 -0.36 -6.45 -12.08
C GLU A 45 0.45 -5.78 -13.18
N ARG A 46 0.03 -4.59 -13.60
CA ARG A 46 0.73 -3.83 -14.64
C ARG A 46 2.14 -3.47 -14.21
N TYR A 47 2.32 -3.01 -12.99
CA TYR A 47 3.64 -2.66 -12.45
C TYR A 47 4.58 -3.87 -12.42
N LEU A 48 4.12 -5.02 -11.91
CA LEU A 48 4.91 -6.25 -11.85
C LEU A 48 5.26 -6.76 -13.26
N HIS A 49 4.33 -6.67 -14.21
CA HIS A 49 4.57 -7.04 -15.60
C HIS A 49 5.67 -6.18 -16.23
N LEU A 50 5.56 -4.84 -16.13
CA LEU A 50 6.52 -3.90 -16.71
C LEU A 50 7.91 -3.99 -16.06
N THR A 51 7.98 -4.34 -14.78
CA THR A 51 9.24 -4.40 -14.03
C THR A 51 9.86 -5.80 -14.00
N LYS A 52 9.22 -6.82 -14.60
CA LYS A 52 9.63 -8.23 -14.48
C LYS A 52 11.10 -8.49 -14.81
N SER A 53 11.61 -7.91 -15.89
CA SER A 53 13.00 -8.09 -16.35
C SER A 53 14.04 -7.32 -15.52
N LEU A 54 13.62 -6.32 -14.75
CA LEU A 54 14.50 -5.45 -13.98
C LEU A 54 14.67 -5.94 -12.53
N ARG A 55 13.79 -6.83 -12.07
CA ARG A 55 13.72 -7.25 -10.67
C ARG A 55 14.86 -8.21 -10.32
N LYS A 56 15.59 -7.83 -9.27
CA LYS A 56 16.62 -8.66 -8.62
C LYS A 56 16.28 -9.00 -7.17
N ASP A 57 15.29 -8.31 -6.59
CA ASP A 57 14.86 -8.43 -5.20
C ASP A 57 13.37 -8.81 -5.16
N SER A 58 12.96 -9.43 -4.05
CA SER A 58 11.59 -9.79 -3.69
C SER A 58 10.74 -8.60 -3.23
N LYS A 59 11.34 -7.45 -2.92
CA LYS A 59 10.61 -6.23 -2.52
C LYS A 59 9.72 -5.73 -3.65
N LEU A 60 8.54 -5.21 -3.28
CA LEU A 60 7.54 -4.77 -4.25
C LEU A 60 8.06 -3.61 -5.11
N PHE A 61 8.47 -2.50 -4.50
CA PHE A 61 8.92 -1.31 -5.21
C PHE A 61 10.43 -1.33 -5.47
N ILE A 62 10.81 -1.08 -6.72
CA ILE A 62 12.20 -0.97 -7.18
C ILE A 62 12.48 0.44 -7.72
N SER A 63 13.74 0.85 -7.68
CA SER A 63 14.20 2.12 -8.21
C SER A 63 14.11 2.14 -9.74
N PHE A 64 13.74 3.28 -10.30
CA PHE A 64 13.82 3.51 -11.74
C PHE A 64 15.27 3.78 -12.21
N VAL A 65 16.18 4.07 -11.27
CA VAL A 65 17.61 4.27 -11.54
C VAL A 65 18.35 2.93 -11.45
N ARG A 66 19.26 2.67 -12.39
CA ARG A 66 20.16 1.50 -12.33
C ARG A 66 20.96 1.55 -11.01
N PRO A 67 21.14 0.41 -10.30
CA PRO A 67 20.93 -0.97 -10.74
C PRO A 67 19.52 -1.55 -10.48
N HIS A 68 18.49 -0.70 -10.31
CA HIS A 68 17.09 -1.09 -10.03
C HIS A 68 16.90 -1.85 -8.70
N ALA A 69 17.65 -1.46 -7.67
CA ALA A 69 17.52 -1.99 -6.32
C ALA A 69 16.17 -1.62 -5.69
N SER A 70 15.82 -2.29 -4.59
CA SER A 70 14.65 -1.94 -3.79
C SER A 70 14.72 -0.51 -3.27
N VAL A 71 13.59 0.20 -3.27
CA VAL A 71 13.53 1.58 -2.78
C VAL A 71 13.39 1.62 -1.26
N SER A 72 13.95 2.66 -0.65
CA SER A 72 13.79 2.91 0.78
C SER A 72 12.39 3.45 1.13
N ARG A 73 12.06 3.42 2.42
CA ARG A 73 10.79 3.96 2.95
C ARG A 73 10.68 5.47 2.68
N GLU A 74 11.79 6.19 2.74
CA GLU A 74 11.87 7.63 2.50
C GLU A 74 11.52 7.98 1.05
N THR A 75 11.99 7.17 0.09
CA THR A 75 11.65 7.35 -1.33
C THR A 75 10.15 7.18 -1.57
N ILE A 76 9.54 6.14 -0.99
CA ILE A 76 8.09 5.93 -1.07
C ILE A 76 7.32 7.11 -0.43
N SER A 77 7.78 7.58 0.74
CA SER A 77 7.20 8.74 1.42
C SER A 77 7.24 10.00 0.55
N ARG A 78 8.36 10.25 -0.16
CA ARG A 78 8.47 11.35 -1.13
C ARG A 78 7.52 11.19 -2.31
N TRP A 79 7.37 9.98 -2.86
CA TRP A 79 6.41 9.74 -3.95
C TRP A 79 4.98 10.01 -3.52
N ILE A 80 4.57 9.58 -2.32
CA ILE A 80 3.24 9.88 -1.79
C ILE A 80 3.07 11.40 -1.64
N LYS A 81 4.06 12.10 -1.06
CA LYS A 81 4.00 13.57 -0.93
C LYS A 81 3.88 14.25 -2.29
N TYR A 82 4.61 13.77 -3.30
CA TYR A 82 4.54 14.27 -4.66
C TYR A 82 3.13 14.10 -5.23
N VAL A 83 2.54 12.91 -5.14
CA VAL A 83 1.16 12.65 -5.61
C VAL A 83 0.15 13.54 -4.90
N LEU A 84 0.27 13.75 -3.58
CA LEU A 84 -0.60 14.67 -2.85
C LEU A 84 -0.50 16.10 -3.41
N LYS A 85 0.72 16.58 -3.66
CA LYS A 85 0.96 17.91 -4.24
C LYS A 85 0.35 18.06 -5.63
N GLU A 86 0.60 17.09 -6.51
CA GLU A 86 0.05 17.08 -7.87
C GLU A 86 -1.47 16.99 -7.89
N SER A 87 -2.06 16.39 -6.84
CA SER A 87 -3.52 16.35 -6.63
C SER A 87 -4.08 17.65 -6.05
N GLY A 88 -3.28 18.71 -5.92
CA GLY A 88 -3.69 20.02 -5.41
C GLY A 88 -3.78 20.11 -3.89
N LEU A 89 -3.28 19.13 -3.13
CA LEU A 89 -3.30 19.15 -1.67
C LEU A 89 -2.11 19.94 -1.11
N ASN A 90 -2.36 20.74 -0.07
CA ASN A 90 -1.30 21.45 0.64
C ASN A 90 -0.43 20.47 1.43
N THR A 91 0.77 20.19 0.93
CA THR A 91 1.69 19.23 1.57
C THR A 91 2.44 19.75 2.80
N ASP A 92 2.24 21.01 3.17
CA ASP A 92 2.69 21.55 4.46
C ASP A 92 1.74 21.10 5.59
N LEU A 93 0.46 20.96 5.27
CA LEU A 93 -0.58 20.42 6.15
C LEU A 93 -0.72 18.90 6.03
N PHE A 94 -0.91 18.39 4.81
CA PHE A 94 -1.14 16.98 4.54
C PHE A 94 0.16 16.25 4.24
N LYS A 95 0.49 15.28 5.08
CA LYS A 95 1.71 14.47 4.98
C LYS A 95 1.37 13.09 4.43
N PRO A 96 2.38 12.28 4.03
CA PRO A 96 2.15 10.92 3.57
C PRO A 96 1.28 10.08 4.52
N HIS A 97 1.44 10.22 5.84
CA HIS A 97 0.63 9.50 6.82
C HIS A 97 -0.83 9.98 6.91
N SER A 98 -1.15 11.18 6.42
CA SER A 98 -2.52 11.71 6.38
C SER A 98 -3.42 10.87 5.48
N THR A 99 -2.86 10.18 4.47
CA THR A 99 -3.60 9.26 3.60
C THR A 99 -4.23 8.10 4.39
N ARG A 100 -3.49 7.57 5.37
CA ARG A 100 -3.98 6.51 6.26
C ARG A 100 -5.15 7.01 7.11
N SER A 101 -4.99 8.16 7.77
CA SER A 101 -6.04 8.75 8.59
C SER A 101 -7.29 9.04 7.77
N ALA A 102 -7.14 9.61 6.57
CA ALA A 102 -8.24 9.90 5.66
C ALA A 102 -8.97 8.62 5.20
N ALA A 103 -8.25 7.54 4.91
CA ALA A 103 -8.85 6.25 4.55
C ALA A 103 -9.70 5.67 5.69
N THR A 104 -9.17 5.69 6.92
CA THR A 104 -9.91 5.26 8.12
C THR A 104 -11.16 6.10 8.35
N SER A 105 -11.05 7.43 8.30
CA SER A 105 -12.20 8.33 8.42
C SER A 105 -13.22 8.11 7.30
N GLY A 106 -12.77 7.90 6.07
CA GLY A 106 -13.62 7.62 4.93
C GLY A 106 -14.40 6.31 5.08
N ALA A 107 -13.77 5.25 5.60
CA ALA A 107 -14.43 3.98 5.90
C ALA A 107 -15.51 4.16 6.98
N PHE A 108 -15.19 4.89 8.05
CA PHE A 108 -16.13 5.19 9.13
C PHE A 108 -17.36 5.98 8.62
N VAL A 109 -17.13 7.05 7.84
CA VAL A 109 -18.21 7.86 7.25
C VAL A 109 -19.10 7.04 6.30
N ARG A 110 -18.54 6.02 5.64
CA ARG A 110 -19.29 5.07 4.79
C ARG A 110 -19.97 3.94 5.57
N GLY A 111 -19.92 3.96 6.91
CA GLY A 111 -20.63 3.00 7.76
C GLY A 111 -19.95 1.64 7.91
N VAL A 112 -18.65 1.52 7.59
CA VAL A 112 -17.90 0.29 7.85
C VAL A 112 -17.80 0.07 9.37
N PRO A 113 -18.07 -1.15 9.89
CA PRO A 113 -17.97 -1.44 11.32
C PRO A 113 -16.59 -1.07 11.89
N VAL A 114 -16.58 -0.50 13.09
CA VAL A 114 -15.33 -0.07 13.75
C VAL A 114 -14.37 -1.24 13.97
N GLU A 115 -14.89 -2.42 14.28
CA GLU A 115 -14.09 -3.66 14.42
C GLU A 115 -13.31 -3.97 13.14
N ASP A 116 -13.98 -3.95 11.97
CA ASP A 116 -13.36 -4.20 10.67
C ASP A 116 -12.33 -3.11 10.32
N ILE A 117 -12.65 -1.85 10.63
CA ILE A 117 -11.72 -0.73 10.46
C ILE A 117 -10.46 -0.96 11.32
N LEU A 118 -10.60 -1.32 12.59
CA LEU A 118 -9.48 -1.55 13.50
C LEU A 118 -8.65 -2.76 13.09
N GLN A 119 -9.28 -3.82 12.58
CA GLN A 119 -8.60 -5.01 12.07
C GLN A 119 -7.72 -4.69 10.85
N ILE A 120 -8.18 -3.80 9.97
CA ILE A 120 -7.50 -3.45 8.71
C ILE A 120 -6.56 -2.25 8.88
N ALA A 121 -6.82 -1.36 9.84
CA ALA A 121 -6.05 -0.14 10.09
C ALA A 121 -4.70 -0.43 10.79
N GLY A 122 -3.79 -1.09 10.07
CA GLY A 122 -2.43 -1.44 10.54
C GLY A 122 -1.53 -0.25 10.75
#